data_AF-A0A7S0TIA6-F1
#
_entry.id   AF-A0A7S0TIA6-F1
#
_cell.length_a   1.000
_cell.length_b   1.000
_cell.length_c   1.000
_cell.angle_alpha   90.00
_cell.angle_beta   90.00
_cell.angle_gamma   90.00
#
_symmetry.space_group_name_H-M   'P 1'
#
loop_
_entity.id
_entity.type
_entity.pdbx_description
1 polymer ?
#
loop_
_entity_poly.entity_id
_entity_poly.type
_entity_poly.pdbx_seq_one_letter_code
_entity_poly.pdbx_strand_id
1 'polypeptide(L)'
;LSVASGTLPGWCGALTTACPFLFELAPREKLVRCQAFGISHAMHHLQEERVDEGLRRRLREAERDMAHVSEMSGERAQRCYDRLMQCQEAIERVRIGTLKSDIARVQRDELLPQAERLMEVHSRVTRTLEVQFVGEHGFGWGVTQGFYTSIALELQRE
;
A
#
# COMPACT_ATOMS: atom_id res chain seq x y z
N LEU A 1 -0.11 -19.76 -7.41
CA LEU A 1 -0.05 -20.11 -5.97
C LEU A 1 1.37 -20.47 -5.56
N SER A 2 2.09 -21.32 -6.29
CA SER A 2 3.48 -21.73 -5.95
C SER A 2 4.46 -20.59 -5.66
N VAL A 3 4.35 -19.47 -6.38
CA VAL A 3 5.16 -18.26 -6.14
C VAL A 3 4.78 -17.58 -4.82
N ALA A 4 3.47 -17.41 -4.58
CA ALA A 4 2.94 -16.76 -3.39
C ALA A 4 3.04 -17.63 -2.13
N SER A 5 3.05 -18.96 -2.27
CA SER A 5 3.15 -19.91 -1.14
C SER A 5 4.58 -20.17 -0.67
N GLY A 6 5.59 -19.54 -1.28
CA GLY A 6 7.00 -19.75 -0.92
C GLY A 6 7.51 -21.16 -1.24
N THR A 7 6.81 -21.92 -2.07
CA THR A 7 7.17 -23.32 -2.42
C THR A 7 8.00 -23.41 -3.69
N LEU A 8 8.55 -22.29 -4.17
CA LEU A 8 9.49 -22.33 -5.28
C LEU A 8 10.81 -22.97 -4.81
N PRO A 9 11.45 -23.81 -5.63
CA PRO A 9 12.79 -24.27 -5.33
C PRO A 9 13.75 -23.11 -5.07
N GLY A 10 14.68 -23.27 -4.11
CA GLY A 10 15.63 -22.21 -3.75
C GLY A 10 16.49 -21.70 -4.90
N TRP A 11 16.70 -22.54 -5.94
CA TRP A 11 17.42 -22.13 -7.14
C TRP A 11 16.72 -21.03 -7.94
N CYS A 12 15.39 -20.86 -7.83
CA CYS A 12 14.66 -19.81 -8.57
C CYS A 12 15.08 -18.40 -8.13
N GLY A 13 15.24 -18.19 -6.82
CA GLY A 13 15.76 -16.94 -6.27
C GLY A 13 17.24 -16.76 -6.63
N ALA A 14 18.05 -17.79 -6.40
CA ALA A 14 19.48 -17.76 -6.70
C ALA A 14 19.77 -17.45 -8.18
N LEU A 15 19.03 -18.05 -9.10
CA LEU A 15 19.18 -17.82 -10.55
C LEU A 15 18.77 -16.40 -10.94
N THR A 16 17.70 -15.87 -10.33
CA THR A 16 17.23 -14.50 -10.58
C THR A 16 18.25 -13.46 -10.10
N THR A 17 18.96 -13.74 -9.00
CA THR A 17 20.01 -12.88 -8.45
C THR A 17 21.34 -13.02 -9.18
N ALA A 18 21.78 -14.25 -9.49
CA ALA A 18 23.08 -14.51 -10.12
C ALA A 18 23.08 -14.17 -11.61
N CYS A 19 21.95 -14.37 -12.29
CA CYS A 19 21.82 -14.19 -13.73
C CYS A 19 20.66 -13.26 -14.08
N PRO A 20 20.68 -11.97 -13.66
CA PRO A 20 19.58 -11.04 -13.90
C PRO A 20 19.34 -10.75 -15.39
N PHE A 21 20.35 -10.96 -16.25
CA PHE A 21 20.27 -10.79 -17.70
C PHE A 21 19.43 -11.86 -18.41
N LEU A 22 19.17 -13.00 -17.75
CA LEU A 22 18.30 -14.05 -18.30
C LEU A 22 16.81 -13.72 -18.17
N PHE A 23 16.47 -12.68 -17.39
CA PHE A 23 15.09 -12.31 -17.11
C PHE A 23 14.85 -10.83 -17.38
N GLU A 24 13.76 -10.54 -18.06
CA GLU A 24 13.24 -9.17 -18.15
C GLU A 24 12.95 -8.60 -16.75
N LEU A 25 12.81 -7.28 -16.66
CA LEU A 25 12.53 -6.61 -15.38
C LEU A 25 11.22 -7.09 -14.75
N ALA A 26 10.16 -7.22 -15.55
CA ALA A 26 8.81 -7.51 -15.06
C ALA A 26 8.69 -8.87 -14.31
N PRO A 27 9.24 -9.99 -14.81
CA PRO A 27 9.27 -11.24 -14.05
C PRO A 27 10.05 -11.15 -12.73
N ARG A 28 11.17 -10.43 -12.71
CA ARG A 28 11.99 -10.25 -11.50
C ARG A 28 11.25 -9.42 -10.45
N GLU A 29 10.62 -8.34 -10.87
CA GLU A 29 9.77 -7.51 -10.02
C GLU A 29 8.60 -8.32 -9.45
N LYS A 30 7.94 -9.14 -10.27
CA LYS A 30 6.86 -10.02 -9.85
C LYS A 30 7.32 -11.05 -8.82
N LEU A 31 8.49 -11.65 -9.03
CA LEU A 31 9.09 -12.59 -8.07
C LEU A 31 9.34 -11.92 -6.72
N VAL A 32 9.98 -10.74 -6.72
CA VAL A 32 10.26 -9.97 -5.51
C VAL A 32 8.96 -9.62 -4.78
N ARG A 33 7.96 -9.08 -5.48
CA ARG A 33 6.66 -8.73 -4.86
C ARG A 33 5.94 -9.91 -4.26
N CYS A 34 6.02 -11.09 -4.88
CA CYS A 34 5.37 -12.29 -4.38
C CYS A 34 6.13 -12.99 -3.25
N GLN A 35 7.42 -12.68 -3.04
CA GLN A 35 8.25 -13.33 -2.01
C GLN A 35 8.64 -12.42 -0.84
N ALA A 36 8.68 -11.09 -1.03
CA ALA A 36 9.27 -10.16 -0.07
C ALA A 36 8.50 -10.03 1.25
N PHE A 37 7.16 -9.99 1.20
CA PHE A 37 6.32 -9.64 2.36
C PHE A 37 5.34 -10.75 2.76
N GLY A 38 5.63 -11.99 2.35
CA GLY A 38 4.83 -13.17 2.67
C GLY A 38 3.53 -13.31 1.85
N ILE A 39 2.79 -14.37 2.16
CA ILE A 39 1.66 -14.86 1.36
C ILE A 39 0.54 -13.80 1.25
N SER A 40 0.20 -13.12 2.35
CA SER A 40 -0.91 -12.15 2.37
C SER A 40 -0.64 -10.97 1.44
N HIS A 41 0.59 -10.46 1.40
CA HIS A 41 1.00 -9.38 0.48
C HIS A 41 1.06 -9.86 -0.96
N ALA A 42 1.60 -11.06 -1.19
CA ALA A 42 1.61 -11.68 -2.51
C ALA A 42 0.19 -11.88 -3.06
N MET A 43 -0.73 -12.37 -2.23
CA MET A 43 -2.15 -12.51 -2.58
C MET A 43 -2.77 -11.16 -2.88
N HIS A 44 -2.61 -10.17 -1.99
CA HIS A 44 -3.14 -8.84 -2.19
C HIS A 44 -2.65 -8.23 -3.51
N HIS A 45 -1.36 -8.36 -3.82
CA HIS A 45 -0.80 -7.86 -5.08
C HIS A 45 -1.35 -8.58 -6.31
N LEU A 46 -1.42 -9.91 -6.28
CA LEU A 46 -1.98 -10.72 -7.39
C LEU A 46 -3.47 -10.48 -7.58
N GLN A 47 -4.20 -10.20 -6.51
CA GLN A 47 -5.62 -9.85 -6.56
C GLN A 47 -5.80 -8.43 -7.09
N GLU A 48 -4.93 -7.51 -6.70
CA GLU A 48 -4.91 -6.17 -7.25
C GLU A 48 -4.76 -6.24 -8.76
N GLU A 49 -3.73 -6.90 -9.29
CA GLU A 49 -3.53 -7.10 -10.75
C GLU A 49 -4.76 -7.66 -11.49
N ARG A 50 -5.67 -8.37 -10.80
CA ARG A 50 -6.88 -8.98 -11.37
C ARG A 50 -8.14 -8.12 -11.24
N VAL A 51 -8.09 -7.02 -10.49
CA VAL A 51 -9.21 -6.08 -10.43
C VAL A 51 -9.42 -5.50 -11.83
N ASP A 52 -10.67 -5.53 -12.28
CA ASP A 52 -11.05 -4.98 -13.57
C ASP A 52 -10.61 -3.50 -13.70
N GLU A 53 -9.99 -3.17 -14.83
CA GLU A 53 -9.43 -1.84 -15.05
C GLU A 53 -10.52 -0.76 -15.09
N GLY A 54 -11.74 -1.12 -15.50
CA GLY A 54 -12.90 -0.24 -15.45
C GLY A 54 -13.33 0.06 -14.01
N LEU A 55 -13.36 -0.95 -13.14
CA LEU A 55 -13.61 -0.76 -11.71
C LEU A 55 -12.54 0.12 -11.04
N ARG A 56 -11.26 -0.10 -11.37
CA ARG A 56 -10.17 0.77 -10.88
C ARG A 56 -10.32 2.21 -11.31
N ARG A 57 -10.66 2.43 -12.58
CA ARG A 57 -10.88 3.78 -13.11
C ARG A 57 -11.99 4.50 -12.35
N ARG A 58 -13.11 3.81 -12.14
CA ARG A 58 -14.26 4.32 -11.37
C ARG A 58 -13.89 4.65 -9.91
N LEU A 59 -13.10 3.79 -9.25
CA LEU A 59 -12.62 4.07 -7.89
C LEU A 59 -11.77 5.35 -7.86
N ARG A 60 -10.79 5.49 -8.77
CA ARG A 60 -9.93 6.69 -8.83
C ARG A 60 -10.72 7.96 -9.10
N GLU A 61 -11.74 7.89 -9.95
CA GLU A 61 -12.66 9.00 -10.21
C GLU A 61 -13.43 9.37 -8.95
N ALA A 62 -13.99 8.39 -8.23
CA ALA A 62 -14.69 8.62 -6.97
C ALA A 62 -13.77 9.17 -5.86
N GLU A 63 -12.54 8.70 -5.74
CA GLU A 63 -11.53 9.22 -4.80
C GLU A 63 -11.16 10.68 -5.09
N ARG A 64 -11.09 11.07 -6.37
CA ARG A 64 -10.87 12.46 -6.78
C ARG A 64 -12.05 13.34 -6.44
N ASP A 65 -13.26 12.90 -6.76
CA ASP A 65 -14.49 13.62 -6.40
C ASP A 65 -14.55 13.83 -4.87
N MET A 66 -14.14 12.83 -4.10
CA MET A 66 -14.06 12.87 -2.64
C MET A 66 -13.05 13.86 -2.09
N ALA A 67 -11.93 14.12 -2.78
CA ALA A 67 -10.96 15.14 -2.37
C ALA A 67 -11.58 16.56 -2.35
N HIS A 68 -12.62 16.80 -3.16
CA HIS A 68 -13.34 18.06 -3.24
C HIS A 68 -14.57 18.14 -2.31
N VAL A 69 -14.88 17.07 -1.57
CA VAL A 69 -16.09 17.01 -0.72
C VAL A 69 -16.06 18.02 0.42
N SER A 70 -14.88 18.44 0.91
CA SER A 70 -14.78 19.49 1.94
C SER A 70 -15.35 20.84 1.48
N GLU A 71 -15.48 21.06 0.17
CA GLU A 71 -16.07 22.27 -0.43
C GLU A 71 -17.56 22.08 -0.75
N MET A 72 -18.10 20.87 -0.55
CA MET A 72 -19.45 20.48 -0.90
C MET A 72 -20.32 20.33 0.35
N SER A 73 -21.59 20.71 0.28
CA SER A 73 -22.57 20.47 1.35
C SER A 73 -23.83 19.75 0.85
N GLY A 74 -24.48 19.03 1.76
CA GLY A 74 -25.77 18.37 1.53
C GLY A 74 -25.72 17.12 0.64
N GLU A 75 -26.76 16.94 -0.17
CA GLU A 75 -26.97 15.73 -0.99
C GLU A 75 -25.83 15.42 -1.97
N ARG A 76 -25.10 16.45 -2.42
CA ARG A 76 -24.00 16.24 -3.37
C ARG A 76 -22.81 15.54 -2.71
N ALA A 77 -22.48 15.93 -1.48
CA ALA A 77 -21.45 15.26 -0.69
C ALA A 77 -21.86 13.80 -0.42
N GLN A 78 -23.13 13.56 -0.07
CA GLN A 78 -23.64 12.21 0.16
C GLN A 78 -23.49 11.32 -1.08
N ARG A 79 -23.81 11.82 -2.28
CA ARG A 79 -23.63 11.06 -3.53
C ARG A 79 -22.17 10.70 -3.81
N CYS A 80 -21.22 11.57 -3.44
CA CYS A 80 -19.79 11.26 -3.56
C CYS A 80 -19.39 10.14 -2.60
N TYR A 81 -19.83 10.19 -1.34
CA TYR A 81 -19.61 9.11 -0.38
C TYR A 81 -20.21 7.79 -0.89
N ASP A 82 -21.47 7.80 -1.35
CA ASP A 82 -22.15 6.60 -1.85
C ASP A 82 -21.40 5.98 -3.03
N ARG A 83 -20.91 6.79 -3.98
CA ARG A 83 -20.13 6.32 -5.13
C ARG A 83 -18.80 5.69 -4.73
N LEU A 84 -18.07 6.32 -3.81
CA LEU A 84 -16.82 5.78 -3.29
C LEU A 84 -17.07 4.43 -2.61
N MET A 85 -18.05 4.37 -1.70
CA MET A 85 -18.42 3.16 -0.98
C MET A 85 -18.81 2.02 -1.93
N GLN A 86 -19.62 2.30 -2.95
CA GLN A 86 -20.00 1.30 -3.96
C GLN A 86 -18.80 0.75 -4.74
N CYS A 87 -17.85 1.60 -5.10
CA CYS A 87 -16.65 1.17 -5.83
C CYS A 87 -15.72 0.34 -4.94
N GLN A 88 -15.54 0.76 -3.67
CA GLN A 88 -14.76 0.00 -2.69
C GLN A 88 -15.38 -1.38 -2.43
N GLU A 89 -16.69 -1.43 -2.18
CA GLU A 89 -17.41 -2.68 -1.94
C GLU A 89 -17.33 -3.62 -3.17
N ALA A 90 -17.44 -3.08 -4.39
CA ALA A 90 -17.31 -3.87 -5.61
C ALA A 90 -15.93 -4.54 -5.72
N ILE A 91 -14.86 -3.86 -5.30
CA ILE A 91 -13.49 -4.42 -5.28
C ILE A 91 -13.36 -5.44 -4.15
N GLU A 92 -13.86 -5.14 -2.96
CA GLU A 92 -13.81 -6.03 -1.80
C GLU A 92 -14.55 -7.34 -2.05
N ARG A 93 -15.69 -7.33 -2.76
CA ARG A 93 -16.44 -8.54 -3.13
C ARG A 93 -15.64 -9.51 -4.00
N VAL A 94 -14.68 -9.02 -4.77
CA VAL A 94 -13.80 -9.85 -5.63
C VAL A 94 -12.52 -10.25 -4.89
N ARG A 95 -12.14 -9.48 -3.87
CA ARG A 95 -10.97 -9.79 -3.03
C ARG A 95 -11.31 -10.89 -2.02
N ILE A 96 -10.25 -11.57 -1.60
CA ILE A 96 -10.28 -12.67 -0.63
C ILE A 96 -9.31 -12.30 0.46
N GLY A 97 -9.84 -12.01 1.65
CA GLY A 97 -9.06 -11.54 2.78
C GLY A 97 -8.60 -10.08 2.63
N THR A 98 -8.10 -9.53 3.73
CA THR A 98 -7.55 -8.17 3.80
C THR A 98 -6.14 -8.21 4.35
N LEU A 99 -5.32 -7.24 3.93
CA LEU A 99 -4.06 -6.97 4.60
C LEU A 99 -4.35 -6.32 5.95
N LYS A 100 -3.72 -6.82 7.01
CA LYS A 100 -3.81 -6.20 8.33
C LYS A 100 -2.92 -4.97 8.33
N SER A 101 -3.48 -3.86 8.81
CA SER A 101 -2.74 -2.62 9.02
C SER A 101 -2.47 -2.39 10.50
N ASP A 102 -1.29 -1.85 10.82
CA ASP A 102 -0.95 -1.30 12.12
C ASP A 102 -0.90 0.23 12.01
N ILE A 103 -1.58 0.92 12.93
CA ILE A 103 -1.59 2.39 12.97
C ILE A 103 -0.48 2.87 13.91
N ALA A 104 0.46 3.64 13.37
CA ALA A 104 1.51 4.30 14.13
C ALA A 104 1.23 5.80 14.23
N ARG A 105 1.23 6.30 15.47
CA ARG A 105 1.02 7.72 15.75
C ARG A 105 2.38 8.41 15.83
N VAL A 106 2.58 9.44 15.02
CA VAL A 106 3.85 10.19 14.92
C VAL A 106 3.62 11.69 15.06
N GLN A 107 4.62 12.41 15.53
CA GLN A 107 4.64 13.87 15.58
C GLN A 107 5.46 14.41 14.40
N ARG A 108 5.19 15.65 13.95
CA ARG A 108 5.98 16.28 12.88
C ARG A 108 7.36 16.77 13.33
N ASP A 109 7.51 17.00 14.62
CA ASP A 109 8.78 17.39 15.22
C ASP A 109 9.64 16.13 15.44
N GLU A 110 10.95 16.19 15.21
CA GLU A 110 11.87 15.04 15.38
C GLU A 110 11.43 13.79 14.59
N LEU A 111 11.21 13.92 13.28
CA LEU A 111 10.72 12.83 12.43
C LEU A 111 11.71 11.68 12.30
N LEU A 112 13.01 11.95 12.12
CA LEU A 112 14.02 10.89 11.95
C LEU A 112 14.11 9.93 13.15
N PRO A 113 14.29 10.39 14.40
CA PRO A 113 14.31 9.48 15.56
C PRO A 113 13.02 8.68 15.72
N GLN A 114 11.88 9.26 15.36
CA GLN A 114 10.61 8.54 15.38
C GLN A 114 10.54 7.48 14.27
N ALA A 115 11.03 7.79 13.08
CA ALA A 115 11.10 6.86 11.95
C ALA A 115 11.99 5.66 12.26
N GLU A 116 13.15 5.88 12.89
CA GLU A 116 14.05 4.81 13.34
C GLU A 116 13.34 3.85 14.30
N ARG A 117 12.74 4.37 15.38
CA ARG A 117 11.97 3.56 16.34
C ARG A 117 10.84 2.81 15.66
N LEU A 118 10.15 3.46 14.74
CA LEU A 118 9.05 2.84 14.00
C LEU A 118 9.59 1.66 13.15
N MET A 119 10.71 1.84 12.45
CA MET A 119 11.34 0.77 11.68
C MET A 119 11.84 -0.37 12.57
N GLU A 120 12.39 -0.09 13.74
CA GLU A 120 12.79 -1.12 14.71
C GLU A 120 11.61 -2.03 15.10
N VAL A 121 10.44 -1.44 15.35
CA VAL A 121 9.24 -2.18 15.76
C VAL A 121 8.58 -2.92 14.59
N HIS A 122 8.49 -2.29 13.41
CA HIS A 122 7.65 -2.79 12.32
C HIS A 122 8.42 -3.52 11.21
N SER A 123 9.76 -3.40 11.11
CA SER A 123 10.56 -3.99 10.01
C SER A 123 10.43 -5.52 9.88
N ARG A 124 10.11 -6.21 10.99
CA ARG A 124 9.96 -7.68 11.02
C ARG A 124 8.51 -8.15 10.84
N VAL A 125 7.56 -7.24 10.79
CA VAL A 125 6.14 -7.55 10.73
C VAL A 125 5.64 -7.32 9.30
N THR A 126 4.88 -8.26 8.76
CA THR A 126 4.30 -8.15 7.41
C THR A 126 2.97 -7.39 7.39
N ARG A 127 2.71 -6.52 8.37
CA ARG A 127 1.49 -5.70 8.41
C ARG A 127 1.75 -4.40 7.67
N THR A 128 0.72 -3.89 7.02
CA THR A 128 0.80 -2.57 6.38
C THR A 128 0.93 -1.52 7.46
N LEU A 129 1.94 -0.66 7.36
CA LEU A 129 2.06 0.47 8.26
C LEU A 129 1.18 1.62 7.77
N GLU A 130 0.35 2.14 8.65
CA GLU A 130 -0.43 3.36 8.43
C GLU A 130 -0.02 4.42 9.44
N VAL A 131 0.38 5.59 8.93
CA VAL A 131 0.85 6.70 9.77
C VAL A 131 -0.29 7.67 10.03
N GLN A 132 -0.41 8.09 11.29
CA GLN A 132 -1.30 9.16 11.73
C GLN A 132 -0.51 10.24 12.46
N PHE A 133 -0.58 11.47 11.96
CA PHE A 133 0.03 12.60 12.65
C PHE A 133 -0.80 13.03 13.85
N VAL A 134 -0.15 13.18 15.01
CA VAL A 134 -0.80 13.64 16.24
C VAL A 134 -1.31 15.06 16.05
N GLY A 135 -2.60 15.27 16.36
CA GLY A 135 -3.25 16.58 16.24
C GLY A 135 -3.82 16.89 14.85
N GLU A 136 -3.67 15.99 13.88
CA GLU A 136 -4.21 16.15 12.52
C GLU A 136 -5.40 15.23 12.24
N HIS A 137 -6.36 15.76 11.49
CA HIS A 137 -7.46 14.96 10.95
C HIS A 137 -7.02 14.33 9.63
N GLY A 138 -6.64 13.05 9.68
CA GLY A 138 -6.31 12.26 8.51
C GLY A 138 -5.67 10.93 8.90
N PHE A 139 -6.02 9.87 8.18
CA PHE A 139 -5.37 8.57 8.28
C PHE A 139 -5.28 7.94 6.89
N GLY A 140 -4.43 6.92 6.73
CA GLY A 140 -4.36 6.11 5.53
C GLY A 140 -3.16 6.39 4.62
N TRP A 141 -3.26 5.89 3.39
CA TRP A 141 -2.12 5.76 2.47
C TRP A 141 -1.48 7.10 2.08
N GLY A 142 -2.28 8.14 1.83
CA GLY A 142 -1.76 9.46 1.44
C GLY A 142 -0.91 10.12 2.53
N VAL A 143 -1.35 10.02 3.79
CA VAL A 143 -0.59 10.53 4.95
C VAL A 143 0.71 9.75 5.13
N THR A 144 0.64 8.43 4.97
CA THR A 144 1.79 7.52 5.05
C THR A 144 2.83 7.81 3.96
N GLN A 145 2.41 8.07 2.72
CA GLN A 145 3.31 8.51 1.65
C GLN A 145 3.97 9.85 1.95
N GLY A 146 3.20 10.80 2.50
CA GLY A 146 3.73 12.09 2.95
C GLY A 146 4.82 11.93 4.02
N PHE A 147 4.60 11.04 4.99
CA PHE A 147 5.60 10.71 6.01
C PHE A 147 6.92 10.18 5.43
N TYR A 148 6.87 9.19 4.54
CA TYR A 148 8.08 8.68 3.87
C TYR A 148 8.79 9.75 3.03
N THR A 149 8.02 10.64 2.40
CA THR A 149 8.56 11.77 1.63
C THR A 149 9.31 12.74 2.55
N SER A 150 8.72 13.09 3.70
CA SER A 150 9.36 13.97 4.70
C SER A 150 10.66 13.36 5.24
N ILE A 151 10.67 12.07 5.58
CA ILE A 151 11.88 11.36 6.02
C ILE A 151 12.95 11.38 4.94
N ALA A 152 12.59 11.07 3.69
CA ALA A 152 13.54 11.05 2.59
C ALA A 152 14.18 12.42 2.37
N LEU A 153 13.43 13.52 2.54
CA LEU A 153 13.95 14.88 2.47
C LEU A 153 14.86 15.23 3.66
N GLU A 154 14.56 14.73 4.85
CA GLU A 154 15.37 14.95 6.05
C GLU A 154 16.70 14.19 5.98
N LEU A 155 16.67 12.93 5.53
CA LEU A 155 17.87 12.10 5.29
C LEU A 155 18.81 12.68 4.23
N GLN A 156 18.31 13.50 3.30
CA GLN A 156 19.13 14.18 2.29
C GLN A 156 19.83 15.44 2.83
N ARG A 157 19.39 15.95 3.99
CA ARG A 157 19.95 17.15 4.62
C ARG A 157 21.06 16.83 5.61
N GLU A 158 21.12 15.59 6.09
CA GLU A 158 22.26 15.02 6.81
C GLU A 158 23.40 14.65 5.85
#